data_AF-A0A8K0WWD8-F1
#
_entry.id   AF-A0A8K0WWD8-F1
#
_cell.length_a   1.000
_cell.length_b   1.000
_cell.length_c   1.000
_cell.angle_alpha   90.00
_cell.angle_beta   90.00
_cell.angle_gamma   90.00
#
_symmetry.space_group_name_H-M   'P 1'
#
loop_
_entity.id
_entity.type
_entity.pdbx_description
1 polymer ?
#
loop_
_entity_poly.entity_id
_entity_poly.type
_entity_poly.pdbx_seq_one_letter_code
_entity_poly.pdbx_strand_id
1 'polypeptide(L)'
;MPPPPDLSEYLLSPEESARTFGSEVLPAELLGLPPSTLPRPLAVLAVGQTGAGKTRLCPPILDALRSMGRSPAHFIADTYKTYHPRYSELLLNTPQFASAAAGPDARRWLSMAAAEAVKRRLDVVLESACRHPSDFIELYEIFHRGGYRLEIAILAVPEALSRLGIITRFYEKLPEAQSGQLPLRLTPNKVHDDSYRGLLEAAAFLDSSGVADQVIVVRRGNLVAFSQEKSDGSGRLSGIADAVRQERERPLTPFEAELATADMEKLSAVSEASILLEPVKKLMEPLVGPDVEAKRSSFSALKPLVIGNSAEKADPDSVVLRLGVL
;
A
#
# COMPACT_ATOMS: atom_id res chain seq x y z
N MET A 1 -25.80 6.43 18.42
CA MET A 1 -24.64 7.32 18.21
C MET A 1 -25.15 8.63 17.64
N PRO A 2 -24.62 9.79 18.07
CA PRO A 2 -24.91 11.06 17.39
C PRO A 2 -24.46 10.99 15.92
N PRO A 3 -25.08 11.76 15.01
CA PRO A 3 -24.61 11.86 13.63
C PRO A 3 -23.16 12.36 13.61
N PRO A 4 -22.34 11.93 12.63
CA PRO A 4 -21.01 12.49 12.46
C PRO A 4 -21.09 14.01 12.29
N PRO A 5 -20.09 14.77 12.77
CA PRO A 5 -20.06 16.21 12.58
C PRO A 5 -20.05 16.54 11.08
N ASP A 6 -20.66 17.67 10.72
CA ASP A 6 -20.52 18.22 9.38
C ASP A 6 -19.07 18.71 9.21
N LEU A 7 -18.35 18.12 8.26
CA LEU A 7 -16.96 18.47 7.95
C LEU A 7 -16.85 19.29 6.66
N SER A 8 -17.98 19.72 6.08
CA SER A 8 -18.02 20.46 4.82
C SER A 8 -17.29 21.80 4.90
N GLU A 9 -17.20 22.41 6.09
CA GLU A 9 -16.42 23.64 6.31
C GLU A 9 -14.91 23.49 6.06
N TYR A 10 -14.40 22.26 6.05
CA TYR A 10 -13.01 21.95 5.75
C TYR A 10 -12.79 21.61 4.27
N LEU A 11 -13.84 21.48 3.46
CA LEU A 11 -13.67 21.21 2.04
C LEU A 11 -13.23 22.50 1.34
N LEU A 12 -12.08 22.45 0.66
CA LEU A 12 -11.60 23.63 -0.06
C LEU A 12 -12.47 23.90 -1.30
N SER A 13 -12.60 25.18 -1.64
CA SER A 13 -13.13 25.55 -2.95
C SER A 13 -12.23 24.99 -4.07
N PRO A 14 -12.76 24.76 -5.29
CA PRO A 14 -11.95 24.31 -6.41
C PRO A 14 -10.74 25.20 -6.70
N GLU A 15 -10.89 26.52 -6.54
CA GLU A 15 -9.82 27.50 -6.76
C GLU A 15 -8.71 27.41 -5.71
N GLU A 16 -9.07 27.29 -4.43
CA GLU A 16 -8.09 27.12 -3.34
C GLU A 16 -7.37 25.78 -3.46
N SER A 17 -8.12 24.70 -3.73
CA SER A 17 -7.56 23.37 -3.95
C SER A 17 -6.55 23.37 -5.11
N ALA A 18 -6.88 24.02 -6.23
CA ALA A 18 -5.97 24.16 -7.37
C ALA A 18 -4.75 25.03 -7.04
N ARG A 19 -4.93 26.10 -6.26
CA ARG A 19 -3.84 26.97 -5.78
C ARG A 19 -2.87 26.18 -4.91
N THR A 20 -3.36 25.50 -3.87
CA THR A 20 -2.54 24.65 -2.98
C THR A 20 -1.80 23.56 -3.77
N PHE A 21 -2.46 22.95 -4.76
CA PHE A 21 -1.77 22.01 -5.64
C PHE A 21 -0.57 22.63 -6.34
N GLY A 22 -0.75 23.80 -6.96
CA GLY A 22 0.30 24.48 -7.72
C GLY A 22 1.43 25.03 -6.85
N SER A 23 1.12 25.57 -5.67
CA SER A 23 2.10 26.23 -4.79
C SER A 23 2.79 25.31 -3.79
N GLU A 24 2.16 24.20 -3.39
CA GLU A 24 2.67 23.33 -2.32
C GLU A 24 2.90 21.90 -2.80
N VAL A 25 1.87 21.24 -3.33
CA VAL A 25 1.94 19.81 -3.69
C VAL A 25 2.92 19.57 -4.83
N LEU A 26 2.79 20.32 -5.93
CA LEU A 26 3.59 20.12 -7.13
C LEU A 26 5.09 20.38 -6.88
N PRO A 27 5.50 21.46 -6.18
CA PRO A 27 6.91 21.65 -5.81
C PRO A 27 7.45 20.56 -4.88
N ALA A 28 6.65 20.07 -3.93
CA ALA A 28 7.10 19.08 -2.96
C ALA A 28 7.23 17.66 -3.55
N GLU A 29 6.30 17.28 -4.41
CA GLU A 29 6.17 15.89 -4.89
C GLU A 29 6.87 15.64 -6.23
N LEU A 30 7.04 16.68 -7.07
CA LEU A 30 7.35 16.51 -8.50
C LEU A 30 8.51 17.38 -9.01
N LEU A 31 9.05 18.29 -8.21
CA LEU A 31 10.10 19.21 -8.65
C LEU A 31 11.44 18.50 -8.85
N GLY A 32 12.11 18.80 -9.97
CA GLY A 32 13.45 18.28 -10.26
C GLY A 32 13.49 16.81 -10.70
N LEU A 33 12.34 16.14 -10.83
CA LEU A 33 12.30 14.76 -11.30
C LEU A 33 12.50 14.70 -12.83
N PRO A 34 13.43 13.87 -13.33
CA PRO A 34 13.66 13.73 -14.76
C PRO A 34 12.56 12.88 -15.41
N PRO A 35 12.24 13.13 -16.69
CA PRO A 35 11.36 12.25 -17.45
C PRO A 35 11.95 10.85 -17.58
N SER A 36 11.08 9.84 -17.64
CA SER A 36 11.45 8.45 -17.89
C SER A 36 12.13 8.31 -19.25
N THR A 37 13.23 7.57 -19.29
CA THR A 37 13.95 7.21 -20.52
C THR A 37 13.38 5.97 -21.20
N LEU A 38 12.43 5.28 -20.55
CA LEU A 38 11.78 4.10 -21.12
C LEU A 38 10.80 4.48 -22.24
N PRO A 39 10.62 3.64 -23.27
CA PRO A 39 9.60 3.83 -24.28
C PRO A 39 8.19 4.00 -23.68
N ARG A 40 7.86 3.18 -22.68
CA ARG A 40 6.71 3.30 -21.79
C ARG A 40 7.20 3.65 -20.38
N PRO A 41 6.84 4.81 -19.80
CA PRO A 41 7.14 5.11 -18.40
C PRO A 41 6.60 4.03 -17.46
N LEU A 42 7.24 3.82 -16.31
CA LEU A 42 6.83 2.79 -15.35
C LEU A 42 5.95 3.39 -14.25
N ALA A 43 4.88 2.70 -13.88
CA ALA A 43 4.18 2.92 -12.63
C ALA A 43 4.14 1.60 -11.84
N VAL A 44 4.79 1.60 -10.67
CA VAL A 44 4.70 0.53 -9.69
C VAL A 44 3.64 0.89 -8.65
N LEU A 45 2.54 0.15 -8.61
CA LEU A 45 1.46 0.39 -7.65
C LEU A 45 1.58 -0.64 -6.51
N ALA A 46 2.12 -0.21 -5.37
CA ALA A 46 2.20 -1.00 -4.15
C ALA A 46 0.92 -0.81 -3.32
N VAL A 47 0.09 -1.84 -3.30
CA VAL A 47 -1.23 -1.80 -2.65
C VAL A 47 -1.35 -2.83 -1.55
N GLY A 48 -2.03 -2.48 -0.48
CA GLY A 48 -2.19 -3.39 0.66
C GLY A 48 -2.90 -2.68 1.80
N GLN A 49 -3.65 -3.37 2.63
CA GLN A 49 -4.39 -2.72 3.72
C GLN A 49 -3.46 -1.94 4.66
N THR A 50 -4.05 -1.07 5.50
CA THR A 50 -3.27 -0.41 6.55
C THR A 50 -2.66 -1.45 7.49
N GLY A 51 -1.38 -1.28 7.83
CA GLY A 51 -0.64 -2.25 8.64
C GLY A 51 -0.11 -3.47 7.90
N ALA A 52 -0.36 -3.64 6.59
CA ALA A 52 0.16 -4.78 5.83
C ALA A 52 1.70 -4.80 5.78
N GLY A 53 2.35 -3.62 5.73
CA GLY A 53 3.81 -3.49 5.67
C GLY A 53 4.38 -2.82 4.42
N LYS A 54 3.58 -1.99 3.70
CA LYS A 54 4.03 -1.27 2.50
C LYS A 54 5.30 -0.43 2.71
N THR A 55 5.46 0.14 3.89
CA THR A 55 6.66 0.89 4.32
C THR A 55 7.94 0.06 4.36
N ARG A 56 7.84 -1.28 4.33
CA ARG A 56 8.98 -2.20 4.21
C ARG A 56 9.16 -2.73 2.79
N LEU A 57 8.08 -2.77 2.00
CA LEU A 57 8.10 -3.21 0.59
C LEU A 57 8.65 -2.13 -0.35
N CYS A 58 8.30 -0.87 -0.13
CA CYS A 58 8.58 0.21 -1.08
C CYS A 58 10.03 0.72 -1.07
N PRO A 59 10.74 0.82 0.08
CA PRO A 59 12.14 1.28 0.06
C PRO A 59 13.05 0.42 -0.84
N PRO A 60 13.01 -0.94 -0.79
CA PRO A 60 13.77 -1.77 -1.73
C PRO A 60 13.42 -1.54 -3.20
N ILE A 61 12.16 -1.23 -3.52
CA ILE A 61 11.71 -0.88 -4.89
C ILE A 61 12.34 0.45 -5.33
N LEU A 62 12.30 1.46 -4.47
CA LEU A 62 12.89 2.78 -4.73
C LEU A 62 14.41 2.68 -4.87
N ASP A 63 15.08 1.92 -4.00
CA ASP A 63 16.53 1.72 -4.04
C ASP A 63 16.96 1.02 -5.33
N ALA A 64 16.21 0.01 -5.78
CA ALA A 64 16.45 -0.65 -7.06
C ALA A 64 16.25 0.30 -8.25
N LEU A 65 15.21 1.15 -8.23
CA LEU A 65 15.03 2.17 -9.28
C LEU A 65 16.20 3.17 -9.30
N ARG A 66 16.65 3.62 -8.13
CA ARG A 66 17.80 4.53 -7.99
C ARG A 66 19.11 3.91 -8.46
N SER A 67 19.35 2.62 -8.18
CA SER A 67 20.56 1.92 -8.65
C SER A 67 20.58 1.74 -10.17
N MET A 68 19.41 1.73 -10.81
CA MET A 68 19.25 1.80 -12.27
C MET A 68 19.33 3.23 -12.84
N GLY A 69 19.71 4.23 -12.01
CA GLY A 69 19.81 5.63 -12.42
C GLY A 69 18.48 6.34 -12.63
N ARG A 70 17.38 5.80 -12.07
CA ARG A 70 16.03 6.36 -12.21
C ARG A 70 15.60 7.06 -10.93
N SER A 71 14.83 8.13 -11.07
CA SER A 71 14.30 8.90 -9.94
C SER A 71 12.78 9.02 -10.08
N PRO A 72 12.01 8.03 -9.60
CA PRO A 72 10.56 8.04 -9.73
C PRO A 72 9.93 9.07 -8.80
N ALA A 73 8.75 9.57 -9.15
CA ALA A 73 7.86 10.22 -8.20
C ALA A 73 7.34 9.17 -7.21
N HIS A 74 7.44 9.45 -5.90
CA HIS A 74 7.00 8.52 -4.85
C HIS A 74 5.76 9.08 -4.16
N PHE A 75 4.59 8.55 -4.52
CA PHE A 75 3.32 9.01 -3.99
C PHE A 75 2.85 8.11 -2.86
N ILE A 76 2.67 8.68 -1.66
CA ILE A 76 2.07 7.98 -0.53
C ILE A 76 0.67 8.54 -0.29
N ALA A 77 -0.38 7.80 -0.66
CA ALA A 77 -1.73 8.36 -0.69
C ALA A 77 -2.21 8.96 0.64
N ASP A 78 -1.79 8.40 1.79
CA ASP A 78 -2.21 8.91 3.11
C ASP A 78 -1.53 10.22 3.50
N THR A 79 -0.40 10.60 2.89
CA THR A 79 0.37 11.81 3.28
C THR A 79 -0.23 13.08 2.68
N TYR A 80 -0.93 13.01 1.55
CA TYR A 80 -1.42 14.19 0.81
C TYR A 80 -2.32 15.14 1.62
N LYS A 81 -2.95 14.64 2.69
CA LYS A 81 -3.73 15.48 3.62
C LYS A 81 -2.90 16.49 4.39
N THR A 82 -1.57 16.31 4.50
CA THR A 82 -0.69 17.27 5.19
C THR A 82 -0.58 18.60 4.46
N TYR A 83 -0.89 18.63 3.16
CA TYR A 83 -0.98 19.86 2.36
C TYR A 83 -2.26 20.67 2.65
N HIS A 84 -3.20 20.12 3.41
CA HIS A 84 -4.43 20.85 3.71
C HIS A 84 -4.14 22.02 4.67
N PRO A 85 -4.51 23.28 4.35
CA PRO A 85 -4.11 24.45 5.14
C PRO A 85 -4.53 24.38 6.62
N ARG A 86 -5.67 23.74 6.90
CA ARG A 86 -6.20 23.54 8.26
C ARG A 86 -5.83 22.18 8.87
N TYR A 87 -4.93 21.39 8.26
CA TYR A 87 -4.62 20.04 8.75
C TYR A 87 -3.98 20.05 10.14
N SER A 88 -3.04 20.97 10.38
CA SER A 88 -2.40 21.12 11.69
C SER A 88 -3.39 21.55 12.77
N GLU A 89 -4.32 22.45 12.44
CA GLU A 89 -5.42 22.86 13.33
C GLU A 89 -6.31 21.66 13.69
N LEU A 90 -6.72 20.89 12.67
CA LEU A 90 -7.52 19.67 12.83
C LEU A 90 -6.83 18.63 13.72
N LEU A 91 -5.51 18.47 13.58
CA LEU A 91 -4.74 17.54 14.41
C LEU A 91 -4.68 17.96 15.89
N LEU A 92 -4.64 19.27 16.16
CA LEU A 92 -4.58 19.80 17.53
C LEU A 92 -5.94 19.77 18.21
N ASN A 93 -7.00 20.15 17.50
CA ASN A 93 -8.32 20.37 18.09
C ASN A 93 -9.25 19.15 17.98
N THR A 94 -9.18 18.42 16.86
CA THR A 94 -10.11 17.32 16.54
C THR A 94 -9.40 16.17 15.77
N PRO A 95 -8.33 15.58 16.34
CA PRO A 95 -7.47 14.61 15.63
C PRO A 95 -8.23 13.40 15.04
N GLN A 96 -9.33 12.99 15.66
CA GLN A 96 -10.21 11.92 15.19
C GLN A 96 -10.91 12.24 13.86
N PHE A 97 -11.12 13.52 13.54
CA PHE A 97 -11.79 13.98 12.31
C PHE A 97 -10.83 14.50 11.25
N ALA A 98 -9.58 14.84 11.61
CA ALA A 98 -8.58 15.42 10.71
C ALA A 98 -8.44 14.67 9.38
N SER A 99 -8.36 13.34 9.43
CA SER A 99 -8.19 12.52 8.22
C SER A 99 -9.46 12.43 7.37
N ALA A 100 -10.64 12.58 7.97
CA ALA A 100 -11.91 12.58 7.24
C ALA A 100 -12.16 13.95 6.59
N ALA A 101 -11.83 15.03 7.31
CA ALA A 101 -11.96 16.40 6.85
C ALA A 101 -11.04 16.73 5.66
N ALA A 102 -9.73 16.46 5.78
CA ALA A 102 -8.75 16.75 4.72
C ALA A 102 -8.68 15.68 3.61
N GLY A 103 -9.37 14.54 3.79
CA GLY A 103 -9.32 13.40 2.88
C GLY A 103 -9.78 13.70 1.44
N PRO A 104 -10.92 14.40 1.22
CA PRO A 104 -11.37 14.75 -0.13
C PRO A 104 -10.34 15.53 -0.96
N ASP A 105 -9.75 16.59 -0.38
CA ASP A 105 -8.71 17.38 -1.04
C ASP A 105 -7.42 16.59 -1.26
N ALA A 106 -7.01 15.78 -0.28
CA ALA A 106 -5.85 14.89 -0.40
C ALA A 106 -5.97 13.94 -1.62
N ARG A 107 -7.15 13.32 -1.79
CA ARG A 107 -7.42 12.45 -2.95
C ARG A 107 -7.37 13.22 -4.26
N ARG A 108 -7.99 14.41 -4.30
CA ARG A 108 -7.97 15.28 -5.49
C ARG A 108 -6.54 15.63 -5.87
N TRP A 109 -5.71 16.04 -4.92
CA TRP A 109 -4.31 16.37 -5.16
C TRP A 109 -3.49 15.18 -5.61
N LEU A 110 -3.74 13.98 -5.09
CA LEU A 110 -3.08 12.77 -5.55
C LEU A 110 -3.40 12.45 -7.02
N SER A 111 -4.67 12.55 -7.43
CA SER A 111 -5.07 12.41 -8.84
C SER A 111 -4.44 13.48 -9.73
N MET A 112 -4.39 14.74 -9.27
CA MET A 112 -3.72 15.82 -9.98
C MET A 112 -2.21 15.58 -10.12
N ALA A 113 -1.55 15.07 -9.07
CA ALA A 113 -0.13 14.73 -9.09
C ALA A 113 0.16 13.55 -10.04
N ALA A 114 -0.70 12.53 -10.04
CA ALA A 114 -0.62 11.43 -11.01
C ALA A 114 -0.78 11.92 -12.46
N ALA A 115 -1.76 12.79 -12.73
CA ALA A 115 -1.95 13.37 -14.05
C ALA A 115 -0.76 14.25 -14.48
N GLU A 116 -0.15 14.99 -13.55
CA GLU A 116 1.04 15.79 -13.82
C GLU A 116 2.28 14.91 -14.07
N ALA A 117 2.43 13.81 -13.33
CA ALA A 117 3.47 12.81 -13.59
C ALA A 117 3.34 12.22 -15.00
N VAL A 118 2.12 11.91 -15.45
CA VAL A 118 1.84 11.45 -16.82
C VAL A 118 2.26 12.51 -17.85
N LYS A 119 1.88 13.78 -17.68
CA LYS A 119 2.26 14.87 -18.60
C LYS A 119 3.78 15.02 -18.72
N ARG A 120 4.49 14.86 -17.60
CA ARG A 120 5.96 14.95 -17.53
C ARG A 120 6.67 13.63 -17.84
N ARG A 121 5.91 12.55 -18.12
CA ARG A 121 6.42 11.19 -18.33
C ARG A 121 7.32 10.68 -17.19
N LEU A 122 7.01 11.01 -15.95
CA LEU A 122 7.82 10.56 -14.81
C LEU A 122 7.54 9.08 -14.51
N ASP A 123 8.57 8.33 -14.13
CA ASP A 123 8.33 7.03 -13.47
C ASP A 123 7.66 7.25 -12.12
N VAL A 124 6.86 6.29 -11.65
CA VAL A 124 6.07 6.42 -10.42
C VAL A 124 6.19 5.17 -9.55
N VAL A 125 6.32 5.37 -8.25
CA VAL A 125 6.02 4.37 -7.21
C VAL A 125 4.88 4.93 -6.37
N LEU A 126 3.76 4.23 -6.33
CA LEU A 126 2.56 4.67 -5.60
C LEU A 126 2.21 3.69 -4.50
N GLU A 127 2.02 4.20 -3.29
CA GLU A 127 1.52 3.46 -2.14
C GLU A 127 0.05 3.77 -1.87
N SER A 128 -0.79 2.74 -1.89
CA SER A 128 -2.20 2.88 -1.53
C SER A 128 -2.67 1.84 -0.51
N ALA A 129 -3.51 2.29 0.42
CA ALA A 129 -4.21 1.40 1.33
C ALA A 129 -5.46 0.75 0.71
N CYS A 130 -5.89 1.22 -0.46
CA CYS A 130 -7.17 0.84 -1.09
C CYS A 130 -8.37 1.02 -0.16
N ARG A 131 -8.36 2.04 0.71
CA ARG A 131 -9.50 2.37 1.60
C ARG A 131 -10.77 2.69 0.79
N HIS A 132 -10.60 3.42 -0.31
CA HIS A 132 -11.63 3.69 -1.30
C HIS A 132 -11.15 3.09 -2.62
N PRO A 133 -11.69 1.93 -3.03
CA PRO A 133 -11.23 1.25 -4.25
C PRO A 133 -11.38 2.08 -5.52
N SER A 134 -12.37 2.98 -5.56
CA SER A 134 -12.55 3.96 -6.64
C SER A 134 -11.28 4.79 -6.88
N ASP A 135 -10.60 5.22 -5.82
CA ASP A 135 -9.40 6.07 -5.94
C ASP A 135 -8.25 5.27 -6.58
N PHE A 136 -8.10 3.99 -6.20
CA PHE A 136 -7.12 3.11 -6.81
C PHE A 136 -7.42 2.89 -8.30
N ILE A 137 -8.69 2.66 -8.65
CA ILE A 137 -9.14 2.47 -10.04
C ILE A 137 -8.85 3.72 -10.86
N GLU A 138 -9.18 4.91 -10.33
CA GLU A 138 -8.90 6.19 -11.00
C GLU A 138 -7.40 6.36 -11.27
N LEU A 139 -6.54 6.16 -10.26
CA LEU A 139 -5.10 6.27 -10.41
C LEU A 139 -4.54 5.25 -11.41
N TYR A 140 -5.02 4.01 -11.35
CA TYR A 140 -4.69 2.96 -12.31
C TYR A 140 -5.05 3.37 -13.75
N GLU A 141 -6.25 3.93 -13.96
CA GLU A 141 -6.70 4.40 -15.26
C GLU A 141 -5.88 5.60 -15.77
N ILE A 142 -5.50 6.53 -14.89
CA ILE A 142 -4.64 7.68 -15.24
C ILE A 142 -3.33 7.17 -15.86
N PHE A 143 -2.64 6.24 -15.20
CA PHE A 143 -1.38 5.71 -15.70
C PHE A 143 -1.58 4.82 -16.94
N HIS A 144 -2.63 4.00 -16.97
CA HIS A 144 -2.96 3.20 -18.16
C HIS A 144 -3.15 4.08 -19.40
N ARG A 145 -4.02 5.10 -19.32
CA ARG A 145 -4.29 6.02 -20.43
C ARG A 145 -3.07 6.85 -20.81
N GLY A 146 -2.17 7.08 -19.84
CA GLY A 146 -0.85 7.67 -20.06
C GLY A 146 0.16 6.76 -20.78
N GLY A 147 -0.20 5.53 -21.13
CA GLY A 147 0.66 4.58 -21.84
C GLY A 147 1.73 3.91 -20.96
N TYR A 148 1.57 3.97 -19.64
CA TYR A 148 2.55 3.44 -18.70
C TYR A 148 2.62 1.91 -18.75
N ARG A 149 3.79 1.35 -18.44
CA ARG A 149 3.90 -0.03 -17.97
C ARG A 149 3.43 -0.09 -16.52
N LEU A 150 2.44 -0.92 -16.24
CA LEU A 150 1.83 -1.04 -14.91
C LEU A 150 2.27 -2.34 -14.25
N GLU A 151 3.02 -2.21 -13.15
CA GLU A 151 3.43 -3.33 -12.31
C GLU A 151 2.79 -3.19 -10.94
N ILE A 152 2.01 -4.18 -10.53
CA ILE A 152 1.22 -4.11 -9.31
C ILE A 152 1.79 -5.07 -8.27
N ALA A 153 2.14 -4.54 -7.11
CA ALA A 153 2.56 -5.34 -5.96
C ALA A 153 1.48 -5.29 -4.88
N ILE A 154 0.75 -6.40 -4.70
CA ILE A 154 -0.34 -6.53 -3.75
C ILE A 154 0.16 -7.19 -2.48
N LEU A 155 0.26 -6.44 -1.39
CA LEU A 155 0.62 -6.95 -0.07
C LEU A 155 -0.60 -7.59 0.60
N ALA A 156 -0.74 -8.90 0.44
CA ALA A 156 -1.81 -9.70 1.04
C ALA A 156 -1.32 -10.32 2.35
N VAL A 157 -1.84 -9.80 3.46
CA VAL A 157 -1.45 -10.21 4.81
C VAL A 157 -2.70 -10.56 5.61
N PRO A 158 -2.66 -11.60 6.46
CA PRO A 158 -3.77 -11.91 7.36
C PRO A 158 -4.20 -10.71 8.21
N GLU A 159 -5.49 -10.68 8.55
CA GLU A 159 -6.08 -9.61 9.34
C GLU A 159 -5.33 -9.41 10.67
N ALA A 160 -5.10 -10.50 11.42
CA ALA A 160 -4.40 -10.50 12.70
C ALA A 160 -3.03 -9.80 12.62
N LEU A 161 -2.21 -10.16 11.63
CA LEU A 161 -0.88 -9.56 11.46
C LEU A 161 -0.94 -8.07 11.11
N SER A 162 -1.85 -7.68 10.22
CA SER A 162 -1.98 -6.28 9.83
C SER A 162 -2.50 -5.40 10.98
N ARG A 163 -3.41 -5.91 11.82
CA ARG A 163 -3.84 -5.24 13.06
C ARG A 163 -2.73 -5.18 14.09
N LEU A 164 -2.02 -6.29 14.33
CA LEU A 164 -0.85 -6.32 15.22
C LEU A 164 0.17 -5.25 14.81
N GLY A 165 0.51 -5.18 13.51
CA GLY A 165 1.43 -4.19 12.99
C GLY A 165 1.00 -2.73 13.20
N ILE A 166 -0.32 -2.44 13.23
CA ILE A 166 -0.84 -1.11 13.60
C ILE A 166 -0.58 -0.79 15.07
N ILE A 167 -0.77 -1.76 15.95
CA ILE A 167 -0.55 -1.61 17.39
C ILE A 167 0.96 -1.48 17.66
N THR A 168 1.77 -2.40 17.13
CA THR A 168 3.24 -2.41 17.29
C THR A 168 3.84 -1.08 16.86
N ARG A 169 3.57 -0.63 15.63
CA ARG A 169 4.17 0.62 15.12
C ARG A 169 3.79 1.85 15.97
N PHE A 170 2.58 1.87 16.53
CA PHE A 170 2.13 2.99 17.37
C PHE A 170 2.81 3.00 18.74
N TYR A 171 2.78 1.88 19.46
CA TYR A 171 3.31 1.81 20.83
C TYR A 171 4.84 1.72 20.88
N GLU A 172 5.48 1.05 19.92
CA GLU A 172 6.93 1.03 19.80
C GLU A 172 7.49 2.31 19.16
N LYS A 173 6.62 3.24 18.71
CA LYS A 173 7.00 4.50 18.06
C LYS A 173 7.95 4.28 16.87
N LEU A 174 7.71 3.23 16.10
CA LEU A 174 8.56 2.88 14.96
C LEU A 174 8.56 4.02 13.91
N PRO A 175 9.67 4.28 13.21
CA PRO A 175 9.73 5.30 12.17
C PRO A 175 8.63 5.14 11.10
N GLU A 176 8.25 3.90 10.77
CA GLU A 176 7.18 3.59 9.83
C GLU A 176 5.78 4.04 10.30
N ALA A 177 5.63 4.41 11.57
CA ALA A 177 4.42 5.00 12.11
C ALA A 177 4.30 6.52 11.82
N GLN A 178 5.40 7.15 11.39
CA GLN A 178 5.50 8.54 10.95
C GLN A 178 5.78 8.58 9.44
N SER A 179 4.74 8.31 8.64
CA SER A 179 4.87 8.41 7.18
C SER A 179 4.87 9.88 6.76
N GLY A 180 5.99 10.35 6.24
CA GLY A 180 6.19 11.76 5.89
C GLY A 180 6.06 12.68 7.11
N GLN A 181 5.25 13.72 6.99
CA GLN A 181 5.02 14.70 8.07
C GLN A 181 3.82 14.35 8.96
N LEU A 182 3.28 13.12 8.85
CA LEU A 182 2.13 12.72 9.65
C LEU A 182 2.52 12.49 11.12
N PRO A 183 1.72 12.97 12.08
CA PRO A 183 1.95 12.67 13.48
C PRO A 183 1.72 11.17 13.75
N LEU A 184 2.42 10.67 14.77
CA LEU A 184 2.22 9.33 15.28
C LEU A 184 0.75 9.17 15.73
N ARG A 185 0.03 8.23 15.10
CA ARG A 185 -1.38 8.00 15.40
C ARG A 185 -1.73 6.52 15.34
N LEU A 186 -2.60 6.09 16.24
CA LEU A 186 -3.20 4.77 16.16
C LEU A 186 -4.26 4.79 15.05
N THR A 187 -4.18 3.84 14.12
CA THR A 187 -5.17 3.74 13.05
C THR A 187 -6.50 3.23 13.61
N PRO A 188 -7.63 3.93 13.36
CA PRO A 188 -8.94 3.43 13.78
C PRO A 188 -9.29 2.11 13.11
N ASN A 189 -9.97 1.20 13.83
CA ASN A 189 -10.41 -0.10 13.30
C ASN A 189 -11.15 0.02 11.97
N LYS A 190 -12.11 0.95 11.88
CA LYS A 190 -12.86 1.18 10.64
C LYS A 190 -11.95 1.50 9.44
N VAL A 191 -10.86 2.24 9.64
CA VAL A 191 -9.91 2.56 8.55
C VAL A 191 -9.17 1.29 8.08
N HIS A 192 -8.79 0.43 9.03
CA HIS A 192 -8.26 -0.88 8.71
C HIS A 192 -9.31 -1.73 7.95
N ASP A 193 -10.52 -1.88 8.48
CA ASP A 193 -11.60 -2.68 7.89
C ASP A 193 -11.94 -2.24 6.46
N ASP A 194 -12.09 -0.92 6.26
CA ASP A 194 -12.34 -0.32 4.95
C ASP A 194 -11.21 -0.67 3.96
N SER A 195 -9.94 -0.55 4.39
CA SER A 195 -8.77 -0.89 3.57
C SER A 195 -8.61 -2.39 3.32
N TYR A 196 -9.01 -3.22 4.28
CA TYR A 196 -8.97 -4.68 4.16
C TYR A 196 -10.02 -5.15 3.15
N ARG A 197 -11.27 -4.69 3.25
CA ARG A 197 -12.28 -4.98 2.23
C ARG A 197 -11.88 -4.39 0.87
N GLY A 198 -11.46 -3.13 0.85
CA GLY A 198 -11.17 -2.42 -0.38
C GLY A 198 -9.97 -2.97 -1.18
N LEU A 199 -8.97 -3.57 -0.53
CA LEU A 199 -7.90 -4.29 -1.23
C LEU A 199 -8.44 -5.47 -2.06
N LEU A 200 -9.44 -6.20 -1.55
CA LEU A 200 -10.03 -7.32 -2.27
C LEU A 200 -10.85 -6.83 -3.48
N GLU A 201 -11.54 -5.69 -3.35
CA GLU A 201 -12.24 -5.04 -4.46
C GLU A 201 -11.26 -4.55 -5.54
N ALA A 202 -10.13 -3.96 -5.13
CA ALA A 202 -9.05 -3.59 -6.05
C ALA A 202 -8.47 -4.80 -6.79
N ALA A 203 -8.28 -5.94 -6.09
CA ALA A 203 -7.83 -7.18 -6.70
C ALA A 203 -8.84 -7.75 -7.72
N ALA A 204 -10.13 -7.71 -7.39
CA ALA A 204 -11.21 -8.13 -8.31
C ALA A 204 -11.32 -7.22 -9.53
N PHE A 205 -11.07 -5.92 -9.37
CA PHE A 205 -10.93 -5.00 -10.50
C PHE A 205 -9.74 -5.39 -11.39
N LEU A 206 -8.58 -5.73 -10.82
CA LEU A 206 -7.41 -6.13 -11.61
C LEU A 206 -7.68 -7.40 -12.44
N ASP A 207 -8.40 -8.38 -11.88
CA ASP A 207 -8.87 -9.59 -12.59
C ASP A 207 -9.72 -9.27 -13.83
N SER A 208 -10.36 -8.10 -13.87
CA SER A 208 -11.24 -7.67 -14.98
C SER A 208 -10.69 -6.59 -15.89
N SER A 209 -9.76 -5.77 -15.40
CA SER A 209 -9.19 -4.67 -16.16
C SER A 209 -8.40 -5.14 -17.39
N GLY A 210 -7.68 -6.25 -17.29
CA GLY A 210 -6.87 -6.81 -18.38
C GLY A 210 -5.73 -5.90 -18.85
N VAL A 211 -5.33 -4.89 -18.08
CA VAL A 211 -4.37 -3.86 -18.51
C VAL A 211 -2.99 -4.04 -17.89
N ALA A 212 -2.89 -4.39 -16.60
CA ALA A 212 -1.63 -4.54 -15.88
C ALA A 212 -0.65 -5.45 -16.63
N ASP A 213 0.62 -5.05 -16.69
CA ASP A 213 1.67 -5.80 -17.35
C ASP A 213 2.20 -6.91 -16.42
N GLN A 214 2.26 -6.64 -15.11
CA GLN A 214 2.64 -7.61 -14.09
C GLN A 214 1.81 -7.42 -12.82
N VAL A 215 1.41 -8.53 -12.18
CA VAL A 215 0.81 -8.53 -10.85
C VAL A 215 1.49 -9.58 -9.99
N ILE A 216 1.99 -9.16 -8.83
CA ILE A 216 2.50 -10.06 -7.79
C ILE A 216 1.68 -9.90 -6.52
N VAL A 217 1.37 -11.01 -5.85
CA VAL A 217 0.80 -11.02 -4.51
C VAL A 217 1.90 -11.42 -3.54
N VAL A 218 2.23 -10.50 -2.65
CA VAL A 218 3.36 -10.58 -1.72
C VAL A 218 2.87 -10.63 -0.28
N ARG A 219 3.58 -11.38 0.56
CA ARG A 219 3.45 -11.37 2.02
C ARG A 219 4.52 -10.47 2.66
N ARG A 220 4.47 -10.34 3.99
CA ARG A 220 5.61 -9.87 4.78
C ARG A 220 6.82 -10.78 4.57
N GLY A 221 8.02 -10.19 4.66
CA GLY A 221 9.27 -10.93 4.43
C GLY A 221 9.64 -11.10 2.96
N ASN A 222 9.01 -10.35 2.04
CA ASN A 222 9.30 -10.37 0.60
C ASN A 222 9.13 -11.78 0.00
N LEU A 223 8.07 -12.46 0.40
CA LEU A 223 7.67 -13.75 -0.16
C LEU A 223 6.48 -13.55 -1.10
N VAL A 224 6.49 -14.23 -2.24
CA VAL A 224 5.49 -14.15 -3.30
C VAL A 224 4.63 -15.41 -3.28
N ALA A 225 3.32 -15.23 -3.15
CA ALA A 225 2.34 -16.32 -3.17
C ALA A 225 1.75 -16.55 -4.57
N PHE A 226 1.71 -15.50 -5.38
CA PHE A 226 1.16 -15.51 -6.72
C PHE A 226 1.89 -14.49 -7.59
N SER A 227 2.12 -14.83 -8.85
CA SER A 227 2.70 -13.94 -9.84
C SER A 227 2.14 -14.26 -11.22
N GLN A 228 1.76 -13.23 -11.95
CA GLN A 228 1.50 -13.32 -13.38
C GLN A 228 2.10 -12.10 -14.08
N GLU A 229 2.63 -12.34 -15.28
CA GLU A 229 3.17 -11.33 -16.18
C GLU A 229 2.58 -11.59 -17.57
N LYS A 230 2.22 -10.54 -18.31
CA LYS A 230 1.76 -10.69 -19.69
C LYS A 230 2.92 -11.09 -20.60
N SER A 231 2.76 -12.17 -21.34
CA SER A 231 3.67 -12.53 -22.43
C SER A 231 3.37 -11.66 -23.66
N ASP A 232 4.36 -10.91 -24.14
CA ASP A 232 4.30 -10.07 -25.35
C ASP A 232 3.12 -9.06 -25.39
N GLY A 233 2.71 -8.57 -24.22
CA GLY A 233 1.60 -7.62 -24.08
C GLY A 233 0.21 -8.21 -24.36
N SER A 234 0.13 -9.52 -24.59
CA SER A 234 -1.11 -10.25 -24.85
C SER A 234 -1.54 -11.07 -23.64
N GLY A 235 -2.84 -11.29 -23.51
CA GLY A 235 -3.42 -12.05 -22.40
C GLY A 235 -3.97 -11.19 -21.26
N ARG A 236 -4.82 -11.82 -20.45
CA ARG A 236 -5.47 -11.20 -19.29
C ARG A 236 -4.98 -11.89 -18.03
N LEU A 237 -4.53 -11.11 -17.06
CA LEU A 237 -4.18 -11.60 -15.74
C LEU A 237 -5.47 -11.95 -14.99
N SER A 238 -5.48 -13.07 -14.27
CA SER A 238 -6.68 -13.54 -13.55
C SER A 238 -6.33 -14.39 -12.33
N GLY A 239 -7.27 -14.53 -11.38
CA GLY A 239 -7.06 -15.27 -10.13
C GLY A 239 -6.39 -14.42 -9.03
N ILE A 240 -6.29 -13.11 -9.23
CA ILE A 240 -5.63 -12.16 -8.32
C ILE A 240 -6.46 -12.02 -7.04
N ALA A 241 -7.78 -11.83 -7.14
CA ALA A 241 -8.65 -11.73 -5.97
C ALA A 241 -8.67 -13.03 -5.15
N ASP A 242 -8.65 -14.18 -5.83
CA ASP A 242 -8.60 -15.49 -5.18
C ASP A 242 -7.27 -15.71 -4.48
N ALA A 243 -6.15 -15.33 -5.10
CA ALA A 243 -4.84 -15.35 -4.48
C ALA A 243 -4.80 -14.47 -3.22
N VAL A 244 -5.35 -13.25 -3.26
CA VAL A 244 -5.43 -12.36 -2.08
C VAL A 244 -6.30 -12.98 -0.98
N ARG A 245 -7.44 -13.59 -1.32
CA ARG A 245 -8.33 -14.24 -0.34
C ARG A 245 -7.66 -15.43 0.34
N GLN A 246 -7.06 -16.33 -0.45
CA GLN A 246 -6.32 -17.47 0.08
C GLN A 246 -5.19 -17.00 0.99
N GLU A 247 -4.44 -15.98 0.56
CA GLU A 247 -3.27 -15.53 1.31
C GLU A 247 -3.61 -14.90 2.67
N ARG A 248 -4.81 -14.31 2.79
CA ARG A 248 -5.34 -13.80 4.05
C ARG A 248 -5.68 -14.89 5.07
N GLU A 249 -5.95 -16.09 4.59
CA GLU A 249 -6.31 -17.26 5.40
C GLU A 249 -5.14 -18.23 5.57
N ARG A 250 -4.07 -18.07 4.78
CA ARG A 250 -2.86 -18.91 4.87
C ARG A 250 -2.28 -18.82 6.28
N PRO A 251 -2.02 -19.98 6.93
CA PRO A 251 -1.32 -20.03 8.21
C PRO A 251 0.01 -19.28 8.18
N LEU A 252 0.41 -18.75 9.33
CA LEU A 252 1.67 -18.02 9.41
C LEU A 252 2.85 -18.95 9.10
N THR A 253 3.87 -18.40 8.46
CA THR A 253 5.19 -19.05 8.42
C THR A 253 5.78 -19.11 9.83
N PRO A 254 6.72 -20.03 10.12
CA PRO A 254 7.37 -20.09 11.43
C PRO A 254 7.98 -18.74 11.85
N PHE A 255 8.63 -18.04 10.92
CA PHE A 255 9.21 -16.72 11.15
C PHE A 255 8.15 -15.65 11.45
N GLU A 256 7.03 -15.63 10.71
CA GLU A 256 5.91 -14.72 11.00
C GLU A 256 5.31 -15.00 12.38
N ALA A 257 5.16 -16.27 12.77
CA ALA A 257 4.60 -16.66 14.06
C ALA A 257 5.52 -16.30 15.24
N GLU A 258 6.84 -16.47 15.08
CA GLU A 258 7.84 -16.05 16.06
C GLU A 258 7.80 -14.53 16.28
N LEU A 259 7.85 -13.75 15.19
CA LEU A 259 7.76 -12.29 15.28
C LEU A 259 6.44 -11.81 15.88
N ALA A 260 5.32 -12.43 15.49
CA ALA A 260 4.01 -12.07 16.03
C ALA A 260 3.91 -12.35 17.53
N THR A 261 4.47 -13.47 17.99
CA THR A 261 4.55 -13.80 19.43
C THR A 261 5.38 -12.76 20.17
N ALA A 262 6.58 -12.44 19.68
CA ALA A 262 7.45 -11.44 20.30
C ALA A 262 6.79 -10.05 20.37
N ASP A 263 6.11 -9.62 19.31
CA ASP A 263 5.37 -8.35 19.30
C ASP A 263 4.22 -8.36 20.31
N MET A 264 3.43 -9.44 20.38
CA MET A 264 2.34 -9.57 21.34
C MET A 264 2.84 -9.60 22.79
N GLU A 265 3.96 -10.26 23.07
CA GLU A 265 4.59 -10.27 24.39
C GLU A 265 5.01 -8.88 24.83
N LYS A 266 5.74 -8.14 23.98
CA LYS A 266 6.13 -6.75 24.28
C LYS A 266 4.92 -5.84 24.51
N LEU A 267 3.91 -5.94 23.65
CA LEU A 267 2.71 -5.11 23.74
C LEU A 267 1.84 -5.48 24.96
N SER A 268 1.89 -6.73 25.45
CA SER A 268 1.16 -7.14 26.65
C SER A 268 1.65 -6.43 27.93
N ALA A 269 2.90 -5.93 27.92
CA ALA A 269 3.46 -5.13 29.01
C ALA A 269 2.92 -3.68 29.05
N VAL A 270 2.21 -3.24 28.01
CA VAL A 270 1.60 -1.91 27.93
C VAL A 270 0.09 -2.03 28.14
N SER A 271 -0.43 -1.42 29.21
CA SER A 271 -1.83 -1.55 29.65
C SER A 271 -2.84 -1.27 28.53
N GLU A 272 -2.68 -0.14 27.84
CA GLU A 272 -3.56 0.31 26.77
C GLU A 272 -3.44 -0.57 25.51
N ALA A 273 -2.25 -1.10 25.22
CA ALA A 273 -2.04 -1.99 24.09
C ALA A 273 -2.63 -3.38 24.35
N SER A 274 -2.55 -3.88 25.59
CA SER A 274 -3.07 -5.19 25.99
C SER A 274 -4.56 -5.35 25.69
N ILE A 275 -5.36 -4.30 25.92
CA ILE A 275 -6.80 -4.28 25.57
C ILE A 275 -7.01 -4.45 24.06
N LEU A 276 -6.16 -3.83 23.24
CA LEU A 276 -6.23 -3.90 21.78
C LEU A 276 -5.75 -5.26 21.24
N LEU A 277 -4.96 -6.01 22.01
CA LEU A 277 -4.46 -7.33 21.61
C LEU A 277 -5.52 -8.43 21.69
N GLU A 278 -6.49 -8.34 22.59
CA GLU A 278 -7.50 -9.39 22.78
C GLU A 278 -8.24 -9.81 21.48
N PRO A 279 -8.77 -8.88 20.66
CA PRO A 279 -9.34 -9.26 19.37
C PRO A 279 -8.28 -9.80 18.38
N VAL A 280 -7.04 -9.32 18.45
CA VAL A 280 -5.94 -9.77 17.58
C VAL A 280 -5.55 -11.21 17.89
N LYS A 281 -5.46 -11.59 19.17
CA LYS A 281 -5.17 -12.96 19.61
C LYS A 281 -6.19 -13.95 19.04
N LYS A 282 -7.48 -13.63 19.13
CA LYS A 282 -8.57 -14.45 18.56
C LYS A 282 -8.44 -14.63 17.05
N LEU A 283 -8.10 -13.56 16.32
CA LEU A 283 -7.84 -13.63 14.89
C LEU A 283 -6.57 -14.43 14.55
N MET A 284 -5.62 -14.52 15.48
CA MET A 284 -4.36 -15.24 15.30
C MET A 284 -4.52 -16.76 15.46
N GLU A 285 -5.39 -17.22 16.36
CA GLU A 285 -5.62 -18.64 16.68
C GLU A 285 -5.66 -19.59 15.46
N PRO A 286 -6.47 -19.34 14.41
CA PRO A 286 -6.53 -20.23 13.26
C PRO A 286 -5.25 -20.23 12.39
N LEU A 287 -4.37 -19.25 12.57
CA LEU A 287 -3.15 -19.06 11.78
C LEU A 287 -1.90 -19.68 12.44
N VAL A 288 -1.96 -19.99 13.74
CA VAL A 288 -0.83 -20.54 14.54
C VAL A 288 -1.18 -21.81 15.34
N GLY A 289 -2.41 -22.32 15.23
CA GLY A 289 -2.88 -23.51 15.94
C GLY A 289 -2.21 -24.84 15.53
N PRO A 290 -2.60 -25.97 16.14
CA PRO A 290 -1.91 -27.26 15.95
C PRO A 290 -2.00 -27.82 14.51
N ASP A 291 -3.09 -27.52 13.78
CA ASP A 291 -3.32 -28.05 12.42
C ASP A 291 -2.69 -27.20 11.31
N VAL A 292 -1.89 -26.18 11.66
CA VAL A 292 -1.37 -25.21 10.68
C VAL A 292 -0.42 -25.83 9.67
N GLU A 293 0.33 -26.87 10.01
CA GLU A 293 1.26 -27.50 9.07
C GLU A 293 0.50 -28.24 7.96
N ALA A 294 -0.52 -29.01 8.34
CA ALA A 294 -1.41 -29.68 7.39
C ALA A 294 -2.12 -28.65 6.50
N LYS A 295 -2.62 -27.55 7.07
CA LYS A 295 -3.21 -26.45 6.29
C LYS A 295 -2.18 -25.79 5.39
N ARG A 296 -0.94 -25.54 5.83
CA ARG A 296 0.09 -24.88 5.01
C ARG A 296 0.42 -25.72 3.77
N SER A 297 0.39 -27.05 3.88
CA SER A 297 0.64 -27.96 2.76
C SER A 297 -0.39 -27.87 1.62
N SER A 298 -1.58 -27.32 1.86
CA SER A 298 -2.59 -27.11 0.80
C SER A 298 -2.40 -25.82 0.00
N PHE A 299 -1.46 -24.95 0.41
CA PHE A 299 -1.13 -23.72 -0.29
C PHE A 299 0.07 -23.91 -1.22
N SER A 300 0.11 -23.12 -2.29
CA SER A 300 1.30 -23.03 -3.15
C SER A 300 2.54 -22.63 -2.34
N ALA A 301 3.71 -23.12 -2.74
CA ALA A 301 4.98 -22.72 -2.15
C ALA A 301 5.19 -21.21 -2.32
N LEU A 302 5.63 -20.54 -1.25
CA LEU A 302 6.04 -19.14 -1.31
C LEU A 302 7.41 -19.04 -1.97
N LYS A 303 7.55 -18.09 -2.89
CA LYS A 303 8.81 -17.83 -3.60
C LYS A 303 9.46 -16.54 -3.12
N PRO A 304 10.80 -16.46 -2.99
CA PRO A 304 11.45 -15.19 -2.68
C PRO A 304 11.19 -14.14 -3.75
N LEU A 305 10.93 -12.90 -3.34
CA LEU A 305 10.83 -11.74 -4.22
C LEU A 305 12.22 -11.17 -4.50
N VAL A 306 12.52 -11.00 -5.79
CA VAL A 306 13.68 -10.29 -6.32
C VAL A 306 13.17 -9.01 -6.98
N ILE A 307 13.89 -7.89 -6.84
CA ILE A 307 13.45 -6.58 -7.30
C ILE A 307 14.46 -6.01 -8.30
N GLY A 308 14.03 -5.75 -9.54
CA GLY A 308 14.85 -5.15 -10.60
C GLY A 308 15.94 -6.07 -11.16
N ASN A 309 17.09 -5.47 -11.52
CA ASN A 309 18.20 -6.11 -12.25
C ASN A 309 18.97 -7.23 -11.50
N SER A 310 18.60 -7.56 -10.27
CA SER A 310 19.06 -8.82 -9.66
C SER A 310 18.51 -10.07 -10.39
N ALA A 311 17.66 -9.87 -11.40
CA ALA A 311 17.11 -10.88 -12.32
C ALA A 311 18.14 -11.67 -13.15
N GLU A 312 19.31 -11.11 -13.49
CA GLU A 312 20.34 -11.85 -14.26
C GLU A 312 20.89 -13.08 -13.50
N LYS A 313 20.61 -13.17 -12.19
CA LYS A 313 20.92 -14.30 -11.32
C LYS A 313 19.68 -14.87 -10.61
N ALA A 314 18.47 -14.53 -11.07
CA ALA A 314 17.25 -15.01 -10.42
C ALA A 314 17.17 -16.53 -10.53
N ASP A 315 17.15 -17.18 -9.37
CA ASP A 315 16.86 -18.60 -9.21
C ASP A 315 15.48 -18.90 -9.85
N PRO A 316 15.30 -19.99 -10.62
CA PRO A 316 14.00 -20.47 -11.08
C PRO A 316 12.91 -20.53 -9.98
N ASP A 317 13.32 -20.66 -8.71
CA ASP A 317 12.45 -20.68 -7.55
C ASP A 317 12.10 -19.30 -6.97
N SER A 318 12.56 -18.21 -7.59
CA SER A 318 12.24 -16.83 -7.21
C SER A 318 11.23 -16.18 -8.16
N VAL A 319 10.64 -15.06 -7.72
CA VAL A 319 9.81 -14.20 -8.56
C VAL A 319 10.42 -12.81 -8.64
N VAL A 320 10.53 -12.27 -9.84
CA VAL A 320 11.11 -10.94 -10.10
C VAL A 320 10.00 -9.91 -10.27
N LEU A 321 10.03 -8.83 -9.48
CA LEU A 321 9.37 -7.56 -9.82
C LEU A 321 10.29 -6.82 -10.80
N ARG A 322 9.85 -6.70 -12.06
CA ARG A 322 10.70 -6.37 -13.21
C ARG A 322 11.20 -4.94 -13.20
N LEU A 323 10.41 -4.01 -12.65
CA LEU A 323 10.67 -2.58 -12.66
C LEU A 323 10.89 -2.03 -14.08
N GLY A 324 10.13 -2.52 -15.05
CA GLY A 324 10.22 -2.09 -16.45
C GLY A 324 11.40 -2.64 -17.24
N VAL A 325 12.15 -3.59 -16.68
CA VAL A 325 13.17 -4.37 -17.38
C VAL A 325 12.51 -5.62 -17.96
N LEU A 326 12.53 -5.77 -19.28
CA LEU A 326 12.02 -6.95 -19.98
C LEU A 326 13.09 -8.04 -20.02
#